data_AF-A0A5N9F170-F1
#
_entry.id   AF-A0A5N9F170-F1
#
_cell.length_a   1.000
_cell.length_b   1.000
_cell.length_c   1.000
_cell.angle_alpha   90.00
_cell.angle_beta   90.00
_cell.angle_gamma   90.00
#
_symmetry.space_group_name_H-M   'P 1'
#
loop_
_entity.id
_entity.type
_entity.pdbx_description
1 polymer ?
#
loop_
_entity_poly.entity_id
_entity_poly.type
_entity_poly.pdbx_seq_one_letter_code
_entity_poly.pdbx_strand_id
1 'polypeptide(L)'
;MSTEDTINDAMDTLIRARPGFWTRTACGVTRSLGQIPALLDRNAYSVATSRTRILLLGGLTGYQADVDMALHALELFAGGGDALSLRIALSAVPCANPDGLRLNSAPGNGAGGNPSGVYPPDGKFFYDPEDPEKRYLWRWVCFQAPDLVLELQSGDSLTWEYNQAAQSLAPGLAAKTISGEQGFLAALGTGHPDGLGTIPGIRLTATDGQLPRELGRLFSMLRQLEVLTTSEARKALDTRRSRPKTEIANALATAYGHTFEPVVYTQGVPISGRLRLHQLEPTGENPVQGVASLLEQFTAGGVPEDIAPSALASVVWADELADATGQTRYNELVLQAAERFESRGQGSAPKPCDPDFRTEDMFMSGAILGRAFNLTGNAKYADILADFLSDGKIQQTHGLFWHCRSAAYYWGRGNGFAAMGLAESLTYLPEDHPKRPAIIAMFGRLMESLRRLQHPSGQLNQVLDIPGSYLEFTATCMMGYSMARGIRMGFLSDDFQESLDLAWQGVSERVDDVGNVVDGCASTGVQNNVREYLDRPAIFGFDDRSGGMALWFAVEMERLARGI
;
A
#
# COMPACT_ATOMS: atom_id res chain seq x y z
N MET A 1 -0.12 27.59 21.24
CA MET A 1 0.06 26.53 20.21
C MET A 1 -0.45 25.24 20.83
N SER A 2 -1.17 24.41 20.06
CA SER A 2 -1.53 23.08 20.55
C SER A 2 -0.27 22.23 20.74
N THR A 3 -0.36 21.12 21.48
CA THR A 3 0.78 20.20 21.63
C THR A 3 1.21 19.63 20.28
N GLU A 4 0.26 19.39 19.38
CA GLU A 4 0.52 18.95 18.01
C GLU A 4 1.27 20.01 17.20
N ASP A 5 0.85 21.28 17.27
CA ASP A 5 1.56 22.39 16.62
C ASP A 5 3.01 22.49 17.10
N THR A 6 3.25 22.26 18.39
CA THR A 6 4.58 22.35 18.98
C THR A 6 5.51 21.27 18.44
N ILE A 7 5.04 20.02 18.36
CA ILE A 7 5.82 18.90 17.79
C ILE A 7 6.07 19.16 16.29
N ASN A 8 5.04 19.62 15.58
CA ASN A 8 5.12 19.95 14.17
C ASN A 8 6.14 21.06 13.90
N ASP A 9 6.11 22.15 14.66
CA ASP A 9 7.05 23.27 14.54
C ASP A 9 8.50 22.85 14.84
N ALA A 10 8.69 21.97 15.83
CA ALA A 10 10.00 21.40 16.14
C ALA A 10 10.53 20.55 14.97
N MET A 11 9.70 19.66 14.42
CA MET A 11 10.03 18.87 13.23
C MET A 11 10.34 19.74 12.01
N ASP A 12 9.57 20.80 11.78
CA ASP A 12 9.82 21.70 10.65
C ASP A 12 11.12 22.48 10.83
N THR A 13 11.46 22.81 12.08
CA THR A 13 12.75 23.42 12.41
C THR A 13 13.90 22.47 12.11
N LEU A 14 13.78 21.19 12.46
CA LEU A 14 14.75 20.14 12.11
C LEU A 14 14.90 19.96 10.60
N ILE A 15 13.79 19.91 9.86
CA ILE A 15 13.79 19.81 8.39
C ILE A 15 14.49 21.02 7.76
N ARG A 16 14.19 22.24 8.22
CA ARG A 16 14.84 23.48 7.75
C ARG A 16 16.33 23.51 8.09
N ALA A 17 16.73 22.98 9.25
CA ALA A 17 18.12 22.91 9.66
C ALA A 17 18.93 21.92 8.81
N ARG A 18 18.27 20.89 8.22
CA ARG A 18 18.89 19.89 7.35
C ARG A 18 18.06 19.65 6.08
N PRO A 19 18.03 20.60 5.11
CA PRO A 19 17.22 20.47 3.90
C PRO A 19 17.57 19.21 3.10
N GLY A 20 16.56 18.47 2.65
CA GLY A 20 16.72 17.24 1.86
C GLY A 20 17.20 16.03 2.67
N PHE A 21 17.35 16.16 3.99
CA PHE A 21 17.68 15.04 4.87
C PHE A 21 16.42 14.30 5.32
N TRP A 22 15.47 15.07 5.87
CA TRP A 22 14.19 14.57 6.32
C TRP A 22 13.03 15.13 5.50
N THR A 23 11.99 14.31 5.36
CA THR A 23 10.66 14.73 4.95
C THR A 23 9.67 14.46 6.08
N ARG A 24 8.69 15.35 6.27
CA ARG A 24 7.56 15.09 7.17
C ARG A 24 6.69 13.96 6.60
N THR A 25 6.26 13.06 7.46
CA THR A 25 5.25 12.04 7.16
C THR A 25 4.46 11.71 8.44
N ALA A 26 3.58 10.72 8.37
CA ALA A 26 2.91 10.14 9.51
C ALA A 26 2.98 8.60 9.43
N CYS A 27 3.23 7.94 10.56
CA CYS A 27 3.24 6.47 10.61
C CYS A 27 1.86 5.87 10.93
N GLY A 28 0.87 6.72 11.24
CA GLY A 28 -0.47 6.28 11.61
C GLY A 28 -1.47 7.41 11.78
N VAL A 29 -2.73 7.03 12.03
CA VAL A 29 -3.83 7.92 12.40
C VAL A 29 -4.42 7.46 13.73
N THR A 30 -4.56 8.38 14.68
CA THR A 30 -5.13 8.11 16.01
C THR A 30 -6.63 7.92 15.95
N ARG A 31 -7.26 7.54 17.08
CA ARG A 31 -8.74 7.48 17.14
C ARG A 31 -9.40 8.84 16.90
N SER A 32 -8.78 9.94 17.35
CA SER A 32 -9.29 11.30 17.14
C SER A 32 -9.09 11.88 15.74
N LEU A 33 -8.56 11.08 14.79
CA LEU A 33 -8.14 11.50 13.44
C LEU A 33 -6.87 12.37 13.41
N GLY A 34 -6.14 12.48 14.54
CA GLY A 34 -4.81 13.07 14.57
C GLY A 34 -3.77 12.19 13.88
N GLN A 35 -2.71 12.79 13.35
CA GLN A 35 -1.59 12.04 12.77
C GLN A 35 -0.62 11.60 13.86
N ILE A 36 -0.01 10.42 13.70
CA ILE A 36 1.16 10.02 14.47
C ILE A 36 2.39 10.57 13.76
N PRO A 37 2.99 11.68 14.24
CA PRO A 37 3.99 12.43 13.50
C PRO A 37 5.27 11.63 13.30
N ALA A 38 5.86 11.74 12.10
CA ALA A 38 7.13 11.09 11.78
C ALA A 38 8.03 11.95 10.88
N LEU A 39 9.34 11.76 11.05
CA LEU A 39 10.39 12.24 10.14
C LEU A 39 10.97 11.04 9.40
N LEU A 40 11.05 11.13 8.08
CA LEU A 40 11.59 10.07 7.25
C LEU A 40 12.90 10.50 6.60
N ASP A 41 13.99 9.76 6.82
CA ASP A 41 15.21 9.94 6.02
C ASP A 41 14.93 9.49 4.59
N ARG A 42 15.45 10.22 3.60
CA ARG A 42 15.32 9.85 2.18
C ARG A 42 15.79 8.43 1.82
N ASN A 43 16.61 7.80 2.68
CA ASN A 43 17.10 6.43 2.51
C ASN A 43 16.33 5.38 3.32
N ALA A 44 15.25 5.75 4.02
CA ALA A 44 14.50 4.83 4.87
C ALA A 44 13.98 3.60 4.11
N TYR A 45 13.61 3.77 2.84
CA TYR A 45 13.14 2.69 1.95
C TYR A 45 14.07 2.44 0.76
N SER A 46 15.20 3.15 0.66
CA SER A 46 16.09 3.09 -0.51
C SER A 46 16.86 1.77 -0.56
N VAL A 47 16.58 0.94 -1.56
CA VAL A 47 17.24 -0.37 -1.74
C VAL A 47 18.75 -0.26 -1.97
N ALA A 48 19.21 0.87 -2.48
CA ALA A 48 20.60 1.14 -2.80
C ALA A 48 21.41 1.71 -1.63
N THR A 49 20.78 2.04 -0.50
CA THR A 49 21.48 2.68 0.62
C THR A 49 22.46 1.73 1.31
N SER A 50 23.72 2.16 1.41
CA SER A 50 24.73 1.56 2.27
C SER A 50 24.71 2.10 3.71
N ARG A 51 23.90 3.14 3.97
CA ARG A 51 23.72 3.70 5.32
C ARG A 51 22.93 2.74 6.19
N THR A 52 23.35 2.61 7.44
CA THR A 52 22.59 1.95 8.50
C THR A 52 21.29 2.72 8.74
N ARG A 53 20.15 2.04 8.58
CA ARG A 53 18.83 2.61 8.82
C ARG A 53 18.50 2.50 10.31
N ILE A 54 18.32 3.63 10.97
CA ILE A 54 17.93 3.69 12.37
C ILE A 54 16.57 4.35 12.46
N LEU A 55 15.67 3.77 13.25
CA LEU A 55 14.41 4.40 13.63
C LEU A 55 14.47 4.82 15.09
N LEU A 56 14.38 6.12 15.36
CA LEU A 56 14.21 6.65 16.71
C LEU A 56 12.73 6.67 17.06
N LEU A 57 12.37 6.12 18.22
CA LEU A 57 11.02 6.10 18.75
C LEU A 57 10.96 6.86 20.08
N GLY A 58 10.08 7.85 20.14
CA GLY A 58 9.82 8.67 21.32
C GLY A 58 8.33 8.73 21.66
N GLY A 59 8.03 9.11 22.90
CA GLY A 59 6.66 9.40 23.33
C GLY A 59 5.69 8.22 23.23
N LEU A 60 6.19 6.97 23.24
CA LEU A 60 5.34 5.77 23.22
C LEU A 60 4.41 5.70 24.45
N THR A 61 4.90 6.19 25.58
CA THR A 61 4.13 6.34 26.83
C THR A 61 3.10 7.47 26.76
N GLY A 62 3.26 8.45 25.86
CA GLY A 62 2.45 9.67 25.83
C GLY A 62 2.84 10.74 26.87
N TYR A 63 3.90 10.54 27.66
CA TYR A 63 4.40 11.59 28.56
C TYR A 63 5.22 12.64 27.80
N GLN A 64 5.05 13.92 28.17
CA GLN A 64 5.75 15.05 27.54
C GLN A 64 7.28 14.89 27.62
N ALA A 65 7.81 14.42 28.75
CA ALA A 65 9.25 14.26 28.94
C ALA A 65 9.89 13.29 27.92
N ASP A 66 9.18 12.23 27.51
CA ASP A 66 9.67 11.29 26.51
C ASP A 66 9.70 11.91 25.10
N VAL A 67 8.73 12.79 24.82
CA VAL A 67 8.66 13.53 23.55
C VAL A 67 9.75 14.60 23.48
N ASP A 68 9.95 15.35 24.55
CA ASP A 68 11.01 16.36 24.65
C ASP A 68 12.39 15.73 24.47
N MET A 69 12.63 14.59 25.14
CA MET A 69 13.87 13.81 25.00
C MET A 69 14.08 13.33 23.55
N ALA A 70 13.03 12.90 22.87
CA ALA A 70 13.10 12.47 21.47
C ALA A 70 13.41 13.63 20.50
N LEU A 71 12.78 14.79 20.70
CA LEU A 71 13.06 15.99 19.91
C LEU A 71 14.50 16.48 20.16
N HIS A 72 14.96 16.52 21.41
CA HIS A 72 16.34 16.88 21.74
C HIS A 72 17.35 15.89 21.13
N ALA A 73 17.05 14.59 21.13
CA ALA A 73 17.89 13.59 20.46
C ALA A 73 18.03 13.86 18.95
N LEU A 74 16.94 14.29 18.30
CA LEU A 74 16.96 14.65 16.87
C LEU A 74 17.75 15.95 16.63
N GLU A 75 17.66 16.93 17.51
CA GLU A 75 18.48 18.15 17.46
C GLU A 75 19.96 17.84 17.61
N LEU A 76 20.32 16.96 18.56
CA LEU A 76 21.70 16.51 18.75
C LEU A 76 22.22 15.77 17.51
N PHE A 77 21.40 14.91 16.90
CA PHE A 77 21.77 14.24 15.67
C PHE A 77 21.95 15.24 14.51
N ALA A 78 21.02 16.19 14.36
CA ALA A 78 21.10 17.24 13.35
C ALA A 78 22.32 18.15 13.56
N GLY A 79 22.71 18.43 14.80
CA GLY A 79 23.89 19.21 15.18
C GLY A 79 25.21 18.43 15.07
N GLY A 80 25.18 17.10 15.10
CA GLY A 80 26.35 16.20 15.10
C GLY A 80 27.19 16.18 13.81
N GLY A 81 26.83 16.98 12.81
CA GLY A 81 27.59 17.17 11.58
C GLY A 81 27.42 16.04 10.55
N ASP A 82 28.01 16.27 9.36
CA ASP A 82 27.80 15.37 8.21
C ASP A 82 28.40 13.97 8.42
N ALA A 83 29.39 13.84 9.32
CA ALA A 83 30.06 12.58 9.60
C ALA A 83 29.13 11.46 10.07
N LEU A 84 28.07 11.79 10.84
CA LEU A 84 27.05 10.82 11.24
C LEU A 84 26.07 10.55 10.09
N SER A 85 25.65 11.61 9.42
CA SER A 85 24.73 11.56 8.30
C SER A 85 25.25 10.71 7.13
N LEU A 86 26.56 10.63 6.91
CA LEU A 86 27.17 9.81 5.86
C LEU A 86 27.00 8.30 6.09
N ARG A 87 26.79 7.85 7.34
CA ARG A 87 26.70 6.43 7.69
C ARG A 87 25.34 6.00 8.21
N ILE A 88 24.60 6.90 8.84
CA ILE A 88 23.32 6.59 9.48
C ILE A 88 22.20 7.33 8.77
N ALA A 89 21.22 6.59 8.27
CA ALA A 89 19.92 7.11 7.82
C ALA A 89 18.94 7.04 8.99
N LEU A 90 18.72 8.17 9.65
CA LEU A 90 17.89 8.24 10.85
C LEU A 90 16.47 8.65 10.48
N SER A 91 15.48 7.80 10.67
CA SER A 91 14.06 8.20 10.69
C SER A 91 13.57 8.29 12.12
N ALA A 92 12.42 8.91 12.37
CA ALA A 92 11.93 9.08 13.72
C ALA A 92 10.40 9.16 13.83
N VAL A 93 9.87 8.67 14.94
CA VAL A 93 8.52 8.93 15.44
C VAL A 93 8.69 9.60 16.80
N PRO A 94 8.75 10.95 16.88
CA PRO A 94 9.05 11.67 18.12
C PRO A 94 7.92 11.56 19.16
N CYS A 95 6.68 11.32 18.71
CA CYS A 95 5.54 11.14 19.59
C CYS A 95 4.62 10.05 19.05
N ALA A 96 4.78 8.82 19.55
CA ALA A 96 3.97 7.68 19.13
C ALA A 96 2.56 7.63 19.76
N ASN A 97 2.33 8.32 20.88
CA ASN A 97 1.00 8.47 21.50
C ASN A 97 0.58 9.96 21.58
N PRO A 98 0.30 10.62 20.44
CA PRO A 98 0.01 12.05 20.43
C PRO A 98 -1.34 12.40 21.06
N ASP A 99 -2.34 11.51 20.98
CA ASP A 99 -3.61 11.72 21.68
C ASP A 99 -3.45 11.61 23.19
N GLY A 100 -2.68 10.63 23.68
CA GLY A 100 -2.38 10.50 25.10
C GLY A 100 -1.68 11.73 25.67
N LEU A 101 -0.74 12.30 24.89
CA LEU A 101 -0.06 13.53 25.25
C LEU A 101 -1.02 14.74 25.26
N ARG A 102 -1.75 14.94 24.15
CA ARG A 102 -2.68 16.07 23.98
C ARG A 102 -3.79 16.09 25.04
N LEU A 103 -4.27 14.91 25.44
CA LEU A 103 -5.33 14.74 26.43
C LEU A 103 -4.80 14.64 27.87
N ASN A 104 -3.47 14.62 28.05
CA ASN A 104 -2.82 14.35 29.34
C ASN A 104 -3.35 13.06 30.00
N SER A 105 -3.49 12.01 29.20
CA SER A 105 -4.07 10.70 29.60
C SER A 105 -3.04 9.57 29.63
N ALA A 106 -1.75 9.89 29.51
CA ALA A 106 -0.66 8.91 29.54
C ALA A 106 -0.76 7.97 30.77
N PRO A 107 -0.51 6.64 30.62
CA PRO A 107 -0.07 5.97 29.40
C PRO A 107 -1.18 5.68 28.37
N GLY A 108 -2.42 6.02 28.67
CA GLY A 108 -3.55 5.83 27.77
C GLY A 108 -3.58 6.83 26.61
N ASN A 109 -4.35 6.52 25.57
CA ASN A 109 -4.56 7.37 24.39
C ASN A 109 -5.90 8.14 24.40
N GLY A 110 -6.66 8.07 25.50
CA GLY A 110 -7.98 8.70 25.63
C GLY A 110 -9.13 7.99 24.91
N ALA A 111 -8.86 6.90 24.16
CA ALA A 111 -9.86 6.06 23.51
C ALA A 111 -10.09 4.71 24.23
N GLY A 112 -9.37 4.47 25.33
CA GLY A 112 -9.43 3.22 26.11
C GLY A 112 -8.19 2.32 25.91
N GLY A 113 -7.33 2.64 24.93
CA GLY A 113 -6.09 1.92 24.63
C GLY A 113 -4.87 2.44 25.38
N ASN A 114 -3.77 1.69 25.25
CA ASN A 114 -2.44 2.04 25.78
C ASN A 114 -1.37 1.65 24.76
N PRO A 115 -0.87 2.61 23.95
CA PRO A 115 0.14 2.36 22.92
C PRO A 115 1.47 1.79 23.45
N SER A 116 1.80 1.99 24.73
CA SER A 116 2.99 1.42 25.39
C SER A 116 2.79 0.02 25.97
N GLY A 117 1.58 -0.55 25.85
CA GLY A 117 1.22 -1.85 26.40
C GLY A 117 1.80 -3.05 25.63
N VAL A 118 0.99 -4.10 25.51
CA VAL A 118 1.43 -5.39 24.96
C VAL A 118 1.67 -5.35 23.44
N TYR A 119 2.78 -5.95 23.01
CA TYR A 119 3.12 -6.25 21.61
C TYR A 119 3.51 -7.73 21.45
N PRO A 120 3.37 -8.32 20.24
CA PRO A 120 2.73 -7.71 19.07
C PRO A 120 1.24 -7.45 19.31
N PRO A 121 0.64 -6.47 18.62
CA PRO A 121 -0.80 -6.27 18.69
C PRO A 121 -1.54 -7.52 18.24
N ASP A 122 -2.52 -7.97 19.03
CA ASP A 122 -3.41 -9.08 18.65
C ASP A 122 -4.68 -8.57 17.96
N GLY A 123 -5.02 -9.21 16.84
CA GLY A 123 -6.20 -8.96 16.02
C GLY A 123 -6.41 -7.51 15.59
N LYS A 124 -7.61 -7.24 15.05
CA LYS A 124 -8.19 -5.92 14.76
C LYS A 124 -7.40 -4.96 13.86
N PHE A 125 -6.17 -5.28 13.45
CA PHE A 125 -5.32 -4.48 12.56
C PHE A 125 -5.52 -2.96 12.81
N PHE A 126 -5.81 -2.18 11.78
CA PHE A 126 -5.98 -0.72 11.90
C PHE A 126 -7.36 -0.28 12.42
N TYR A 127 -8.31 -1.20 12.59
CA TYR A 127 -9.71 -0.91 12.93
C TYR A 127 -10.03 -1.12 14.42
N ASP A 128 -9.01 -1.18 15.26
CA ASP A 128 -9.22 -1.21 16.71
C ASP A 128 -9.82 0.12 17.18
N PRO A 129 -11.01 0.12 17.83
CA PRO A 129 -11.64 1.35 18.29
C PRO A 129 -10.92 1.98 19.50
N GLU A 130 -10.11 1.19 20.22
CA GLU A 130 -9.48 1.60 21.47
C GLU A 130 -8.00 1.92 21.30
N ASP A 131 -7.26 1.19 20.46
CA ASP A 131 -5.80 1.29 20.36
C ASP A 131 -5.26 1.19 18.91
N PRO A 132 -5.74 2.00 17.95
CA PRO A 132 -5.26 1.93 16.57
C PRO A 132 -3.79 2.34 16.45
N GLU A 133 -3.29 3.24 17.30
CA GLU A 133 -1.92 3.78 17.24
C GLU A 133 -0.88 2.68 17.33
N LYS A 134 -1.08 1.74 18.24
CA LYS A 134 -0.24 0.55 18.40
C LYS A 134 -0.12 -0.27 17.12
N ARG A 135 -1.22 -0.45 16.38
CA ARG A 135 -1.24 -1.28 15.16
C ARG A 135 -0.62 -0.57 13.97
N TYR A 136 -0.87 0.74 13.85
CA TYR A 136 -0.18 1.59 12.89
C TYR A 136 1.33 1.57 13.11
N LEU A 137 1.79 1.84 14.34
CA LEU A 137 3.20 1.85 14.69
C LEU A 137 3.85 0.50 14.41
N TRP A 138 3.23 -0.60 14.87
CA TRP A 138 3.74 -1.96 14.66
C TRP A 138 3.94 -2.26 13.17
N ARG A 139 2.89 -2.11 12.34
CA ARG A 139 2.97 -2.42 10.91
C ARG A 139 3.98 -1.53 10.20
N TRP A 140 4.02 -0.25 10.53
CA TRP A 140 4.94 0.71 9.91
C TRP A 140 6.39 0.40 10.24
N VAL A 141 6.74 0.07 11.49
CA VAL A 141 8.11 -0.30 11.87
C VAL A 141 8.52 -1.61 11.21
N CYS A 142 7.67 -2.64 11.23
CA CYS A 142 7.96 -3.92 10.60
C CYS A 142 8.30 -3.78 9.11
N PHE A 143 7.51 -3.01 8.35
CA PHE A 143 7.71 -2.83 6.90
C PHE A 143 8.63 -1.68 6.51
N GLN A 144 8.99 -0.78 7.43
CA GLN A 144 10.18 0.07 7.25
C GLN A 144 11.45 -0.75 7.39
N ALA A 145 11.40 -1.79 8.24
CA ALA A 145 12.50 -2.70 8.52
C ALA A 145 13.83 -1.97 8.77
N PRO A 146 13.91 -1.10 9.80
CA PRO A 146 15.18 -0.47 10.16
C PRO A 146 16.21 -1.53 10.58
N ASP A 147 17.48 -1.18 10.48
CA ASP A 147 18.58 -2.01 10.98
C ASP A 147 18.68 -1.94 12.51
N LEU A 148 18.18 -0.86 13.12
CA LEU A 148 18.07 -0.69 14.57
C LEU A 148 16.89 0.22 14.93
N VAL A 149 16.14 -0.15 15.96
CA VAL A 149 15.19 0.74 16.65
C VAL A 149 15.83 1.26 17.95
N LEU A 150 15.83 2.58 18.13
CA LEU A 150 16.24 3.27 19.35
C LEU A 150 15.00 3.86 20.03
N GLU A 151 14.53 3.24 21.11
CA GLU A 151 13.47 3.80 21.95
C GLU A 151 14.07 4.73 23.03
N LEU A 152 13.51 5.91 23.20
CA LEU A 152 13.90 6.88 24.21
C LEU A 152 12.81 7.03 25.28
N GLN A 153 13.22 6.97 26.54
CA GLN A 153 12.36 7.18 27.70
C GLN A 153 13.06 8.10 28.71
N SER A 154 12.34 9.08 29.24
CA SER A 154 12.84 9.91 30.32
C SER A 154 12.77 9.14 31.63
N GLY A 155 13.83 9.23 32.44
CA GLY A 155 13.83 8.64 33.77
C GLY A 155 15.03 9.08 34.62
N ASP A 156 14.90 8.90 35.94
CA ASP A 156 15.90 9.37 36.91
C ASP A 156 17.16 8.49 36.95
N SER A 157 17.09 7.26 36.43
CA SER A 157 18.20 6.31 36.37
C SER A 157 18.62 6.04 34.94
N LEU A 158 19.93 6.14 34.68
CA LEU A 158 20.51 5.75 33.40
C LEU A 158 20.46 4.24 33.23
N THR A 159 19.71 3.76 32.24
CA THR A 159 19.68 2.36 31.84
C THR A 159 19.67 2.21 30.34
N TRP A 160 20.50 1.27 29.86
CA TRP A 160 20.42 0.74 28.50
C TRP A 160 19.78 -0.64 28.56
N GLU A 161 18.77 -0.87 27.73
CA GLU A 161 18.18 -2.18 27.53
C GLU A 161 18.28 -2.62 26.07
N TYR A 162 18.32 -3.93 25.81
CA TYR A 162 18.38 -4.49 24.47
C TYR A 162 17.42 -5.67 24.31
N ASN A 163 16.84 -5.83 23.12
CA ASN A 163 16.07 -7.02 22.75
C ASN A 163 17.01 -8.15 22.26
N GLN A 164 16.49 -9.37 22.10
CA GLN A 164 17.32 -10.52 21.71
C GLN A 164 18.11 -10.30 20.40
N ALA A 165 17.51 -9.65 19.40
CA ALA A 165 18.17 -9.34 18.12
C ALA A 165 19.30 -8.29 18.23
N ALA A 166 19.36 -7.50 19.30
CA ALA A 166 20.39 -6.48 19.55
C ALA A 166 21.51 -6.96 20.49
N GLN A 167 21.65 -8.26 20.74
CA GLN A 167 22.63 -8.80 21.69
C GLN A 167 24.08 -8.36 21.40
N SER A 168 24.45 -8.18 20.13
CA SER A 168 25.80 -7.74 19.75
C SER A 168 26.15 -6.32 20.26
N LEU A 169 25.15 -5.47 20.50
CA LEU A 169 25.33 -4.11 21.02
C LEU A 169 25.47 -4.06 22.55
N ALA A 170 25.06 -5.12 23.24
CA ALA A 170 24.94 -5.11 24.70
C ALA A 170 26.27 -4.84 25.44
N PRO A 171 27.42 -5.45 25.07
CA PRO A 171 28.68 -5.21 25.77
C PRO A 171 29.15 -3.75 25.67
N GLY A 172 29.05 -3.14 24.49
CA GLY A 172 29.51 -1.77 24.24
C GLY A 172 28.68 -0.70 24.95
N LEU A 173 27.42 -1.02 25.28
CA LEU A 173 26.51 -0.13 26.00
C LEU A 173 26.35 -0.49 27.48
N ALA A 174 26.96 -1.58 27.95
CA ALA A 174 26.64 -2.19 29.25
C ALA A 174 25.12 -2.39 29.43
N ALA A 175 24.44 -2.78 28.35
CA ALA A 175 22.99 -2.90 28.31
C ALA A 175 22.51 -4.20 28.96
N LYS A 176 21.32 -4.15 29.56
CA LYS A 176 20.63 -5.31 30.13
C LYS A 176 19.58 -5.82 29.16
N THR A 177 19.23 -7.10 29.21
CA THR A 177 18.11 -7.61 28.43
C THR A 177 16.83 -6.91 28.88
N ILE A 178 15.99 -6.51 27.93
CA ILE A 178 14.67 -5.91 28.24
C ILE A 178 13.90 -6.84 29.18
N SER A 179 13.44 -6.29 30.30
CA SER A 179 12.60 -7.03 31.25
C SER A 179 11.14 -7.04 30.77
N GLY A 180 10.56 -8.24 30.63
CA GLY A 180 9.17 -8.45 30.23
C GLY A 180 9.02 -8.85 28.75
N GLU A 181 8.42 -10.02 28.51
CA GLU A 181 8.34 -10.66 27.17
C GLU A 181 7.34 -9.98 26.21
N GLN A 182 6.62 -8.95 26.65
CA GLN A 182 5.44 -8.43 25.96
C GLN A 182 5.53 -6.93 25.55
N GLY A 183 6.71 -6.30 25.62
CA GLY A 183 6.88 -4.90 25.19
C GLY A 183 7.21 -4.75 23.71
N PHE A 184 7.04 -3.54 23.15
CA PHE A 184 7.30 -3.22 21.73
C PHE A 184 8.64 -3.76 21.21
N LEU A 185 9.75 -3.35 21.86
CA LEU A 185 11.09 -3.80 21.46
C LEU A 185 11.31 -5.31 21.68
N ALA A 186 10.71 -5.90 22.72
CA ALA A 186 10.82 -7.34 22.98
C ALA A 186 10.18 -8.16 21.85
N ALA A 187 8.99 -7.75 21.42
CA ALA A 187 8.26 -8.35 20.31
C ALA A 187 9.03 -8.24 18.97
N LEU A 188 9.68 -7.10 18.71
CA LEU A 188 10.53 -6.94 17.52
C LEU A 188 11.75 -7.87 17.50
N GLY A 189 12.25 -8.25 18.69
CA GLY A 189 13.50 -9.00 18.82
C GLY A 189 13.36 -10.51 18.66
N THR A 190 12.15 -11.04 18.51
CA THR A 190 11.86 -12.49 18.55
C THR A 190 10.84 -12.91 17.49
N GLY A 191 10.86 -14.19 17.08
CA GLY A 191 9.90 -14.74 16.12
C GLY A 191 9.98 -14.12 14.73
N HIS A 192 8.81 -13.86 14.13
CA HIS A 192 8.65 -13.26 12.80
C HIS A 192 7.67 -12.08 12.85
N PRO A 193 8.09 -10.91 13.35
CA PRO A 193 7.28 -9.69 13.35
C PRO A 193 6.66 -9.44 11.96
N ASP A 194 5.33 -9.44 11.89
CA ASP A 194 4.55 -9.35 10.65
C ASP A 194 5.03 -10.30 9.52
N GLY A 195 5.46 -11.51 9.88
CA GLY A 195 5.90 -12.53 8.93
C GLY A 195 7.20 -12.18 8.19
N LEU A 196 7.99 -11.25 8.72
CA LEU A 196 9.32 -10.90 8.22
C LEU A 196 10.38 -11.56 9.11
N GLY A 197 11.23 -10.78 9.75
CA GLY A 197 12.28 -11.24 10.65
C GLY A 197 12.44 -10.27 11.81
N THR A 198 13.33 -10.60 12.73
CA THR A 198 13.58 -9.78 13.90
C THR A 198 14.25 -8.44 13.53
N ILE A 199 13.97 -7.43 14.34
CA ILE A 199 14.56 -6.09 14.24
C ILE A 199 15.34 -5.82 15.52
N PRO A 200 16.66 -5.55 15.46
CA PRO A 200 17.45 -5.13 16.61
C PRO A 200 16.85 -3.88 17.25
N GLY A 201 16.68 -3.91 18.57
CA GLY A 201 16.06 -2.84 19.33
C GLY A 201 16.80 -2.56 20.64
N ILE A 202 17.04 -1.29 20.94
CA ILE A 202 17.61 -0.84 22.20
C ILE A 202 16.76 0.28 22.79
N ARG A 203 16.71 0.34 24.12
CA ARG A 203 16.07 1.43 24.87
C ARG A 203 17.11 2.18 25.68
N LEU A 204 17.05 3.50 25.61
CA LEU A 204 17.75 4.39 26.53
C LEU A 204 16.74 5.03 27.47
N THR A 205 16.85 4.73 28.77
CA THR A 205 16.21 5.51 29.82
C THR A 205 17.25 6.41 30.46
N ALA A 206 17.04 7.73 30.43
CA ALA A 206 17.99 8.69 30.99
C ALA A 206 17.32 10.03 31.32
N THR A 207 18.04 10.86 32.08
CA THR A 207 17.70 12.29 32.22
C THR A 207 18.16 13.07 30.98
N ASP A 208 17.53 14.21 30.72
CA ASP A 208 17.88 15.08 29.59
C ASP A 208 19.37 15.48 29.60
N GLY A 209 19.92 15.81 30.77
CA GLY A 209 21.34 16.16 30.92
C GLY A 209 22.32 15.01 30.63
N GLN A 210 21.87 13.75 30.66
CA GLN A 210 22.69 12.58 30.32
C GLN A 210 22.62 12.24 28.82
N LEU A 211 21.55 12.63 28.13
CA LEU A 211 21.25 12.27 26.75
C LEU A 211 22.40 12.56 25.77
N PRO A 212 23.03 13.76 25.74
CA PRO A 212 24.10 14.07 24.78
C PRO A 212 25.29 13.12 24.89
N ARG A 213 25.68 12.77 26.12
CA ARG A 213 26.80 11.87 26.38
C ARG A 213 26.50 10.44 25.90
N GLU A 214 25.30 9.95 26.23
CA GLU A 214 24.92 8.57 25.93
C GLU A 214 24.64 8.35 24.43
N LEU A 215 24.00 9.31 23.76
CA LEU A 215 23.87 9.28 22.29
C LEU A 215 25.24 9.40 21.61
N GLY A 216 26.12 10.26 22.11
CA GLY A 216 27.51 10.35 21.64
C GLY A 216 28.24 9.01 21.74
N ARG A 217 28.05 8.28 22.85
CA ARG A 217 28.60 6.93 23.04
C ARG A 217 28.03 5.93 22.04
N LEU A 218 26.71 5.89 21.86
CA LEU A 218 26.04 5.02 20.89
C LEU A 218 26.54 5.29 19.47
N PHE A 219 26.52 6.54 19.03
CA PHE A 219 26.91 6.88 17.66
C PHE A 219 28.41 6.68 17.41
N SER A 220 29.27 6.93 18.41
CA SER A 220 30.69 6.60 18.31
C SER A 220 30.90 5.10 18.15
N MET A 221 30.16 4.28 18.91
CA MET A 221 30.19 2.82 18.81
C MET A 221 29.74 2.35 17.41
N LEU A 222 28.62 2.85 16.91
CA LEU A 222 28.09 2.52 15.58
C LEU A 222 29.02 2.96 14.43
N ARG A 223 29.92 3.94 14.66
CA ARG A 223 30.92 4.35 13.66
C ARG A 223 32.12 3.41 13.57
N GLN A 224 32.50 2.79 14.68
CA GLN A 224 33.77 2.09 14.84
C GLN A 224 33.67 0.58 14.59
N LEU A 225 32.47 0.04 14.46
CA LEU A 225 32.23 -1.39 14.51
C LEU A 225 31.35 -1.85 13.33
N GLU A 226 31.71 -2.98 12.71
CA GLU A 226 30.79 -3.82 11.91
C GLU A 226 29.81 -4.59 12.81
N VAL A 227 29.39 -4.01 13.94
CA VAL A 227 28.59 -4.71 14.96
C VAL A 227 27.09 -4.70 14.64
N LEU A 228 26.65 -3.74 13.83
CA LEU A 228 25.29 -3.68 13.34
C LEU A 228 25.27 -4.08 11.87
N THR A 229 24.50 -5.12 11.56
CA THR A 229 24.26 -5.59 10.19
C THR A 229 22.82 -5.27 9.81
N THR A 230 22.49 -5.48 8.53
CA THR A 230 21.12 -5.42 8.03
C THR A 230 20.20 -6.30 8.90
N SER A 231 19.07 -5.76 9.33
CA SER A 231 18.11 -6.53 10.16
C SER A 231 17.54 -7.72 9.38
N GLU A 232 17.10 -8.76 10.09
CA GLU A 232 16.47 -9.92 9.45
C GLU A 232 15.16 -9.52 8.74
N ALA A 233 14.41 -8.56 9.29
CA ALA A 233 13.27 -7.97 8.59
C ALA A 233 13.66 -7.36 7.24
N ARG A 234 14.74 -6.57 7.19
CA ARG A 234 15.20 -5.95 5.94
C ARG A 234 15.70 -7.00 4.98
N LYS A 235 16.48 -7.99 5.43
CA LYS A 235 16.90 -9.14 4.59
C LYS A 235 15.71 -9.90 3.99
N ALA A 236 14.62 -10.07 4.75
CA ALA A 236 13.40 -10.70 4.25
C ALA A 236 12.74 -9.86 3.15
N LEU A 237 12.63 -8.54 3.33
CA LEU A 237 12.12 -7.63 2.28
C LEU A 237 13.04 -7.61 1.05
N ASP A 238 14.36 -7.57 1.26
CA ASP A 238 15.38 -7.62 0.21
C ASP A 238 15.23 -8.90 -0.63
N THR A 239 15.05 -10.05 0.02
CA THR A 239 14.78 -11.33 -0.64
C THR A 239 13.49 -11.24 -1.46
N ARG A 240 12.38 -10.78 -0.86
CA ARG A 240 11.08 -10.71 -1.53
C ARG A 240 11.08 -9.83 -2.78
N ARG A 241 11.70 -8.65 -2.74
CA ARG A 241 11.72 -7.74 -3.89
C ARG A 241 12.72 -8.12 -4.98
N SER A 242 13.71 -8.94 -4.64
CA SER A 242 14.73 -9.41 -5.60
C SER A 242 14.23 -10.51 -6.53
N ARG A 243 13.10 -11.15 -6.19
CA ARG A 243 12.48 -12.19 -7.00
C ARG A 243 12.10 -11.64 -8.39
N PRO A 244 12.33 -12.39 -9.48
CA PRO A 244 11.83 -12.05 -10.80
C PRO A 244 10.32 -11.81 -10.80
N LYS A 245 9.85 -10.90 -11.67
CA LYS A 245 8.42 -10.61 -11.83
C LYS A 245 7.61 -11.85 -12.17
N THR A 246 8.17 -12.71 -13.02
CA THR A 246 7.59 -14.00 -13.40
C THR A 246 7.52 -14.98 -12.23
N GLU A 247 8.48 -14.98 -11.31
CA GLU A 247 8.42 -15.82 -10.10
C GLU A 247 7.27 -15.39 -9.19
N ILE A 248 7.12 -14.08 -8.95
CA ILE A 248 6.00 -13.53 -8.18
C ILE A 248 4.67 -13.82 -8.88
N ALA A 249 4.60 -13.65 -10.20
CA ALA A 249 3.41 -13.99 -10.98
C ALA A 249 3.04 -15.47 -10.87
N ASN A 250 4.01 -16.39 -10.89
CA ASN A 250 3.76 -17.82 -10.71
C ASN A 250 3.26 -18.16 -9.29
N ALA A 251 3.85 -17.57 -8.24
CA ALA A 251 3.37 -17.76 -6.87
C ALA A 251 1.91 -17.28 -6.72
N LEU A 252 1.57 -16.12 -7.27
CA LEU A 252 0.19 -15.60 -7.28
C LEU A 252 -0.74 -16.49 -8.13
N ALA A 253 -0.31 -16.94 -9.31
CA ALA A 253 -1.10 -17.81 -10.18
C ALA A 253 -1.33 -19.21 -9.61
N THR A 254 -0.47 -19.66 -8.70
CA THR A 254 -0.62 -20.90 -7.93
C THR A 254 -1.64 -20.75 -6.80
N ALA A 255 -1.74 -19.55 -6.21
CA ALA A 255 -2.64 -19.27 -5.09
C ALA A 255 -4.06 -18.92 -5.55
N TYR A 256 -4.22 -18.10 -6.59
CA TYR A 256 -5.48 -17.45 -6.93
C TYR A 256 -6.09 -17.93 -8.26
N GLY A 257 -7.41 -17.82 -8.42
CA GLY A 257 -8.09 -18.15 -9.67
C GLY A 257 -8.38 -19.65 -9.86
N HIS A 258 -8.59 -20.36 -8.75
CA HIS A 258 -8.95 -21.79 -8.70
C HIS A 258 -10.41 -22.05 -8.29
N THR A 259 -11.18 -20.98 -8.04
CA THR A 259 -12.64 -21.00 -7.83
C THR A 259 -13.27 -19.91 -8.68
N PHE A 260 -14.52 -20.14 -9.11
CA PHE A 260 -15.36 -19.11 -9.72
C PHE A 260 -16.57 -18.74 -8.88
N GLU A 261 -16.62 -19.24 -7.63
CA GLU A 261 -17.64 -18.90 -6.65
C GLU A 261 -17.05 -18.04 -5.52
N PRO A 262 -17.68 -16.89 -5.18
CA PRO A 262 -18.84 -16.31 -5.85
C PRO A 262 -18.50 -15.76 -7.25
N VAL A 263 -19.49 -15.75 -8.16
CA VAL A 263 -19.34 -15.19 -9.51
C VAL A 263 -19.25 -13.66 -9.48
N VAL A 264 -18.06 -13.13 -9.25
CA VAL A 264 -17.75 -11.69 -9.26
C VAL A 264 -16.36 -11.44 -9.85
N TYR A 265 -16.00 -10.18 -10.07
CA TYR A 265 -14.69 -9.82 -10.63
C TYR A 265 -13.50 -10.35 -9.80
N THR A 266 -13.66 -10.54 -8.48
CA THR A 266 -12.55 -11.01 -7.63
C THR A 266 -12.09 -12.42 -7.99
N GLN A 267 -12.97 -13.25 -8.55
CA GLN A 267 -12.61 -14.57 -9.09
C GLN A 267 -12.24 -14.47 -10.57
N GLY A 268 -12.92 -13.61 -11.33
CA GLY A 268 -12.65 -13.45 -12.76
C GLY A 268 -11.26 -12.89 -13.10
N VAL A 269 -10.80 -11.89 -12.36
CA VAL A 269 -9.49 -11.24 -12.54
C VAL A 269 -8.32 -12.22 -12.38
N PRO A 270 -8.19 -13.01 -11.29
CA PRO A 270 -7.09 -13.96 -11.19
C PRO A 270 -7.17 -15.10 -12.20
N ILE A 271 -8.36 -15.57 -12.60
CA ILE A 271 -8.50 -16.53 -13.72
C ILE A 271 -7.92 -15.94 -15.01
N SER A 272 -8.30 -14.71 -15.34
CA SER A 272 -7.71 -13.95 -16.45
C SER A 272 -6.19 -13.84 -16.28
N GLY A 273 -5.70 -13.53 -15.08
CA GLY A 273 -4.28 -13.43 -14.77
C GLY A 273 -3.50 -14.71 -15.07
N ARG A 274 -4.05 -15.89 -14.75
CA ARG A 274 -3.44 -17.19 -15.07
C ARG A 274 -3.33 -17.40 -16.58
N LEU A 275 -4.38 -17.07 -17.33
CA LEU A 275 -4.37 -17.17 -18.79
C LEU A 275 -3.35 -16.20 -19.41
N ARG A 276 -3.32 -14.94 -18.96
CA ARG A 276 -2.34 -13.94 -19.42
C ARG A 276 -0.90 -14.35 -19.09
N LEU A 277 -0.66 -14.95 -17.92
CA LEU A 277 0.66 -15.48 -17.56
C LEU A 277 1.06 -16.64 -18.47
N HIS A 278 0.15 -17.55 -18.80
CA HIS A 278 0.43 -18.62 -19.76
C HIS A 278 0.74 -18.10 -21.17
N GLN A 279 0.03 -17.07 -21.63
CA GLN A 279 0.35 -16.41 -22.91
C GLN A 279 1.76 -15.81 -22.91
N LEU A 280 2.20 -15.28 -21.77
CA LEU A 280 3.52 -14.70 -21.58
C LEU A 280 4.64 -15.76 -21.42
N GLU A 281 4.33 -16.87 -20.75
CA GLU A 281 5.22 -17.98 -20.41
C GLU A 281 4.65 -19.32 -20.92
N PRO A 282 4.59 -19.55 -22.24
CA PRO A 282 3.92 -20.73 -22.82
C PRO A 282 4.57 -22.07 -22.45
N THR A 283 5.83 -22.05 -22.00
CA THR A 283 6.55 -23.24 -21.52
C THR A 283 6.29 -23.56 -20.04
N GLY A 284 5.61 -22.68 -19.31
CA GLY A 284 5.25 -22.86 -17.90
C GLY A 284 4.02 -23.74 -17.70
N GLU A 285 3.37 -23.61 -16.53
CA GLU A 285 2.08 -24.27 -16.30
C GLU A 285 1.07 -23.81 -17.36
N ASN A 286 0.32 -24.77 -17.91
CA ASN A 286 -0.79 -24.50 -18.80
C ASN A 286 -2.12 -24.61 -18.03
N PRO A 287 -2.76 -23.48 -17.67
CA PRO A 287 -4.00 -23.49 -16.90
C PRO A 287 -5.23 -23.74 -17.77
N VAL A 288 -5.12 -23.74 -19.11
CA VAL A 288 -6.25 -23.63 -20.04
C VAL A 288 -7.29 -24.74 -19.85
N GLN A 289 -6.84 -26.00 -19.78
CA GLN A 289 -7.77 -27.13 -19.59
C GLN A 289 -8.43 -27.09 -18.20
N GLY A 290 -7.68 -26.72 -17.17
CA GLY A 290 -8.19 -26.61 -15.80
C GLY A 290 -9.20 -25.48 -15.65
N VAL A 291 -8.92 -24.33 -16.25
CA VAL A 291 -9.82 -23.17 -16.30
C VAL A 291 -11.08 -23.49 -17.10
N ALA A 292 -10.96 -24.12 -18.27
CA ALA A 292 -12.13 -24.54 -19.06
C ALA A 292 -13.02 -25.51 -18.26
N SER A 293 -12.41 -26.47 -17.55
CA SER A 293 -13.15 -27.43 -16.70
C SER A 293 -13.84 -26.75 -15.52
N LEU A 294 -13.15 -25.80 -14.86
CA LEU A 294 -13.70 -25.00 -13.75
C LEU A 294 -14.95 -24.20 -14.20
N LEU A 295 -14.93 -23.71 -15.44
CA LEU A 295 -15.93 -22.77 -15.96
C LEU A 295 -16.98 -23.44 -16.84
N GLU A 296 -16.94 -24.75 -17.04
CA GLU A 296 -17.82 -25.43 -18.01
C GLU A 296 -19.30 -25.26 -17.66
N GLN A 297 -19.67 -25.38 -16.37
CA GLN A 297 -21.06 -25.19 -15.94
C GLN A 297 -21.55 -23.77 -16.19
N PHE A 298 -20.75 -22.76 -15.84
CA PHE A 298 -21.08 -21.36 -16.08
C PHE A 298 -21.15 -21.06 -17.59
N THR A 299 -20.19 -21.55 -18.37
CA THR A 299 -20.14 -21.36 -19.82
C THR A 299 -21.35 -22.00 -20.51
N ALA A 300 -21.76 -23.20 -20.09
CA ALA A 300 -22.93 -23.88 -20.63
C ALA A 300 -24.24 -23.17 -20.28
N GLY A 301 -24.32 -22.54 -19.11
CA GLY A 301 -25.49 -21.76 -18.67
C GLY A 301 -25.56 -20.35 -19.28
N GLY A 302 -24.41 -19.75 -19.60
CA GLY A 302 -24.33 -18.33 -19.96
C GLY A 302 -24.33 -17.40 -18.73
N VAL A 303 -24.28 -16.10 -18.98
CA VAL A 303 -24.36 -15.08 -17.92
C VAL A 303 -25.78 -15.06 -17.33
N PRO A 304 -25.97 -15.36 -16.03
CA PRO A 304 -27.30 -15.42 -15.41
C PRO A 304 -28.08 -14.10 -15.55
N GLU A 305 -29.40 -14.19 -15.72
CA GLU A 305 -30.23 -13.00 -15.90
C GLU A 305 -30.31 -12.11 -14.67
N ASP A 306 -30.24 -12.71 -13.49
CA ASP A 306 -30.34 -12.09 -12.17
C ASP A 306 -28.97 -11.77 -11.55
N ILE A 307 -27.88 -11.93 -12.31
CA ILE A 307 -26.52 -11.61 -11.84
C ILE A 307 -26.44 -10.15 -11.39
N ALA A 308 -25.75 -9.92 -10.27
CA ALA A 308 -25.55 -8.57 -9.76
C ALA A 308 -24.83 -7.69 -10.81
N PRO A 309 -25.18 -6.40 -10.95
CA PRO A 309 -24.50 -5.48 -11.87
C PRO A 309 -22.97 -5.49 -11.76
N SER A 310 -22.45 -5.46 -10.54
CA SER A 310 -21.01 -5.49 -10.25
C SER A 310 -20.33 -6.81 -10.61
N ALA A 311 -21.10 -7.87 -10.83
CA ALA A 311 -20.62 -9.20 -11.19
C ALA A 311 -20.50 -9.42 -12.69
N LEU A 312 -20.98 -8.49 -13.54
CA LEU A 312 -20.81 -8.59 -15.00
C LEU A 312 -19.33 -8.64 -15.41
N ALA A 313 -18.43 -8.00 -14.66
CA ALA A 313 -16.99 -8.07 -14.91
C ALA A 313 -16.34 -9.41 -14.49
N SER A 314 -17.09 -10.35 -13.93
CA SER A 314 -16.60 -11.71 -13.62
C SER A 314 -16.09 -12.46 -14.84
N VAL A 315 -16.59 -12.14 -16.04
CA VAL A 315 -16.24 -12.84 -17.30
C VAL A 315 -15.05 -12.20 -18.03
N VAL A 316 -14.24 -11.37 -17.36
CA VAL A 316 -13.07 -10.70 -17.96
C VAL A 316 -11.99 -11.66 -18.48
N TRP A 317 -12.09 -12.95 -18.17
CA TRP A 317 -11.23 -14.03 -18.66
C TRP A 317 -11.69 -14.65 -19.99
N ALA A 318 -12.92 -14.35 -20.43
CA ALA A 318 -13.60 -15.15 -21.43
C ALA A 318 -13.01 -15.05 -22.84
N ASP A 319 -12.57 -13.87 -23.26
CA ASP A 319 -11.88 -13.70 -24.54
C ASP A 319 -10.48 -14.29 -24.53
N GLU A 320 -9.75 -14.16 -23.42
CA GLU A 320 -8.45 -14.81 -23.23
C GLU A 320 -8.56 -16.35 -23.29
N LEU A 321 -9.64 -16.93 -22.75
CA LEU A 321 -9.90 -18.36 -22.86
C LEU A 321 -10.32 -18.75 -24.27
N ALA A 322 -11.09 -17.90 -24.97
CA ALA A 322 -11.42 -18.10 -26.38
C ALA A 322 -10.15 -18.17 -27.24
N ASP A 323 -9.23 -17.22 -27.05
CA ASP A 323 -7.95 -17.18 -27.76
C ASP A 323 -7.10 -18.42 -27.46
N ALA A 324 -7.01 -18.82 -26.20
CA ALA A 324 -6.20 -19.96 -25.78
C ALA A 324 -6.75 -21.33 -26.25
N THR A 325 -8.07 -21.44 -26.43
CA THR A 325 -8.73 -22.70 -26.83
C THR A 325 -9.13 -22.75 -28.30
N GLY A 326 -9.17 -21.60 -28.99
CA GLY A 326 -9.79 -21.42 -30.30
C GLY A 326 -11.32 -21.52 -30.30
N GLN A 327 -11.97 -21.54 -29.14
CA GLN A 327 -13.43 -21.70 -29.03
C GLN A 327 -14.13 -20.36 -28.81
N THR A 328 -14.75 -19.84 -29.87
CA THR A 328 -15.44 -18.55 -29.84
C THR A 328 -16.66 -18.51 -28.91
N ARG A 329 -17.17 -19.65 -28.45
CA ARG A 329 -18.29 -19.71 -27.49
C ARG A 329 -18.03 -18.93 -26.20
N TYR A 330 -16.77 -18.79 -25.78
CA TYR A 330 -16.43 -18.01 -24.59
C TYR A 330 -16.61 -16.49 -24.84
N ASN A 331 -16.37 -16.00 -26.06
CA ASN A 331 -16.60 -14.59 -26.41
C ASN A 331 -18.07 -14.18 -26.23
N GLU A 332 -19.01 -15.11 -26.43
CA GLU A 332 -20.43 -14.86 -26.21
C GLU A 332 -20.75 -14.45 -24.77
N LEU A 333 -19.96 -14.87 -23.78
CA LEU A 333 -20.14 -14.45 -22.39
C LEU A 333 -19.84 -12.96 -22.20
N VAL A 334 -18.80 -12.44 -22.87
CA VAL A 334 -18.50 -11.01 -22.89
C VAL A 334 -19.64 -10.23 -23.52
N LEU A 335 -20.19 -10.72 -24.64
CA LEU A 335 -21.29 -10.08 -25.34
C LEU A 335 -22.59 -10.09 -24.52
N GLN A 336 -22.91 -11.23 -23.87
CA GLN A 336 -24.06 -11.33 -22.96
C GLN A 336 -23.96 -10.36 -21.78
N ALA A 337 -22.75 -10.16 -21.23
CA ALA A 337 -22.51 -9.17 -20.19
C ALA A 337 -22.61 -7.74 -20.74
N ALA A 338 -22.02 -7.46 -21.90
CA ALA A 338 -22.00 -6.14 -22.54
C ALA A 338 -23.40 -5.66 -22.97
N GLU A 339 -24.27 -6.57 -23.42
CA GLU A 339 -25.64 -6.22 -23.80
C GLU A 339 -26.52 -5.80 -22.61
N ARG A 340 -26.08 -6.04 -21.36
CA ARG A 340 -26.74 -5.47 -20.18
C ARG A 340 -26.52 -3.97 -20.04
N PHE A 341 -25.53 -3.41 -20.76
CA PHE A 341 -25.23 -2.01 -20.70
C PHE A 341 -26.07 -1.20 -21.67
N GLU A 342 -26.84 -0.27 -21.13
CA GLU A 342 -27.75 0.59 -21.89
C GLU A 342 -27.51 2.05 -21.54
N SER A 343 -27.31 2.91 -22.55
CA SER A 343 -27.28 4.35 -22.34
C SER A 343 -28.61 4.86 -21.76
N ARG A 344 -28.52 5.76 -20.79
CA ARG A 344 -29.67 6.50 -20.24
C ARG A 344 -29.72 7.96 -20.75
N GLY A 345 -28.89 8.29 -21.74
CA GLY A 345 -28.69 9.66 -22.22
C GLY A 345 -27.60 10.42 -21.45
N GLN A 346 -27.23 11.59 -21.99
CA GLN A 346 -26.12 12.40 -21.47
C GLN A 346 -26.30 12.78 -19.99
N GLY A 347 -25.20 12.73 -19.24
CA GLY A 347 -25.14 13.08 -17.81
C GLY A 347 -25.58 11.96 -16.86
N SER A 348 -26.12 10.86 -17.39
CA SER A 348 -26.64 9.72 -16.61
C SER A 348 -25.73 8.51 -16.74
N ALA A 349 -25.50 7.80 -15.63
CA ALA A 349 -24.79 6.53 -15.69
C ALA A 349 -25.61 5.51 -16.52
N PRO A 350 -24.97 4.74 -17.42
CA PRO A 350 -25.66 3.71 -18.17
C PRO A 350 -26.15 2.61 -17.22
N LYS A 351 -27.19 1.87 -17.61
CA LYS A 351 -27.48 0.61 -16.91
C LYS A 351 -26.28 -0.34 -17.08
N PRO A 352 -26.03 -1.25 -16.14
CA PRO A 352 -26.56 -1.27 -14.77
C PRO A 352 -25.66 -0.51 -13.77
N CYS A 353 -24.80 0.41 -14.24
CA CYS A 353 -23.93 1.20 -13.38
C CYS A 353 -24.73 2.03 -12.38
N ASP A 354 -24.11 2.30 -11.23
CA ASP A 354 -24.71 3.08 -10.17
C ASP A 354 -24.95 4.54 -10.65
N PRO A 355 -26.16 5.09 -10.47
CA PRO A 355 -26.49 6.46 -10.87
C PRO A 355 -25.65 7.54 -10.18
N ASP A 356 -25.00 7.20 -9.07
CA ASP A 356 -24.09 8.06 -8.32
C ASP A 356 -22.65 8.04 -8.86
N PHE A 357 -22.40 7.28 -9.93
CA PHE A 357 -21.09 7.12 -10.58
C PHE A 357 -20.03 6.61 -9.61
N ARG A 358 -20.14 5.33 -9.22
CA ARG A 358 -19.10 4.69 -8.42
C ARG A 358 -17.85 4.44 -9.24
N THR A 359 -16.69 4.66 -8.63
CA THR A 359 -15.40 4.39 -9.28
C THR A 359 -15.23 2.94 -9.71
N GLU A 360 -15.81 1.98 -8.98
CA GLU A 360 -15.81 0.56 -9.31
C GLU A 360 -16.40 0.29 -10.69
N ASP A 361 -17.51 0.97 -11.02
CA ASP A 361 -18.18 0.80 -12.30
C ASP A 361 -17.32 1.27 -13.48
N MET A 362 -16.33 2.15 -13.26
CA MET A 362 -15.35 2.52 -14.30
C MET A 362 -14.53 1.32 -14.73
N PHE A 363 -14.08 0.49 -13.78
CA PHE A 363 -13.40 -0.75 -14.10
C PHE A 363 -14.37 -1.78 -14.67
N MET A 364 -15.54 -2.00 -14.05
CA MET A 364 -16.47 -3.05 -14.50
C MET A 364 -16.96 -2.80 -15.93
N SER A 365 -17.31 -1.56 -16.26
CA SER A 365 -17.73 -1.18 -17.61
C SER A 365 -16.55 -1.20 -18.59
N GLY A 366 -15.39 -0.66 -18.22
CA GLY A 366 -14.18 -0.65 -19.07
C GLY A 366 -13.70 -2.07 -19.44
N ALA A 367 -13.73 -2.98 -18.48
CA ALA A 367 -13.31 -4.37 -18.65
C ALA A 367 -14.24 -5.19 -19.58
N ILE A 368 -15.50 -4.79 -19.73
CA ILE A 368 -16.50 -5.53 -20.53
C ILE A 368 -16.82 -4.83 -21.84
N LEU A 369 -17.18 -3.55 -21.81
CA LEU A 369 -17.56 -2.79 -23.01
C LEU A 369 -16.41 -2.65 -24.01
N GLY A 370 -15.18 -2.43 -23.51
CA GLY A 370 -14.00 -2.35 -24.36
C GLY A 370 -13.74 -3.67 -25.11
N ARG A 371 -13.81 -4.80 -24.40
CA ARG A 371 -13.66 -6.14 -25.01
C ARG A 371 -14.79 -6.43 -26.00
N ALA A 372 -16.03 -6.08 -25.67
CA ALA A 372 -17.16 -6.24 -26.60
C ALA A 372 -16.99 -5.40 -27.88
N PHE A 373 -16.48 -4.18 -27.77
CA PHE A 373 -16.10 -3.37 -28.94
C PHE A 373 -15.02 -4.09 -29.76
N ASN A 374 -13.95 -4.56 -29.13
CA ASN A 374 -12.86 -5.28 -29.81
C ASN A 374 -13.34 -6.53 -30.57
N LEU A 375 -14.28 -7.26 -29.98
CA LEU A 375 -14.84 -8.49 -30.57
C LEU A 375 -15.79 -8.23 -31.75
N THR A 376 -16.46 -7.07 -31.80
CA THR A 376 -17.59 -6.84 -32.72
C THR A 376 -17.41 -5.67 -33.69
N GLY A 377 -16.56 -4.70 -33.35
CA GLY A 377 -16.47 -3.40 -34.01
C GLY A 377 -17.70 -2.50 -33.81
N ASN A 378 -18.64 -2.87 -32.92
CA ASN A 378 -19.86 -2.10 -32.71
C ASN A 378 -19.61 -0.87 -31.83
N ALA A 379 -19.61 0.33 -32.45
CA ALA A 379 -19.36 1.61 -31.80
C ALA A 379 -20.24 1.87 -30.56
N LYS A 380 -21.44 1.27 -30.47
CA LYS A 380 -22.34 1.37 -29.29
C LYS A 380 -21.58 1.14 -27.98
N TYR A 381 -20.72 0.12 -27.91
CA TYR A 381 -20.03 -0.21 -26.66
C TYR A 381 -18.98 0.84 -26.30
N ALA A 382 -18.20 1.30 -27.28
CA ALA A 382 -17.20 2.35 -27.11
C ALA A 382 -17.86 3.69 -26.71
N ASP A 383 -18.99 4.04 -27.34
CA ASP A 383 -19.74 5.27 -27.06
C ASP A 383 -20.30 5.27 -25.64
N ILE A 384 -20.95 4.18 -25.21
CA ILE A 384 -21.48 4.04 -23.83
C ILE A 384 -20.35 4.19 -22.81
N LEU A 385 -19.20 3.55 -23.06
CA LEU A 385 -18.05 3.61 -22.16
C LEU A 385 -17.47 5.03 -22.07
N ALA A 386 -17.24 5.67 -23.21
CA ALA A 386 -16.69 7.02 -23.26
C ALA A 386 -17.63 8.07 -22.67
N ASP A 387 -18.94 7.91 -22.87
CA ASP A 387 -19.99 8.73 -22.26
C ASP A 387 -19.95 8.60 -20.74
N PHE A 388 -19.95 7.37 -20.21
CA PHE A 388 -19.92 7.12 -18.77
C PHE A 388 -18.72 7.79 -18.09
N LEU A 389 -17.51 7.59 -18.63
CA LEU A 389 -16.28 8.16 -18.07
C LEU A 389 -16.30 9.70 -18.08
N SER A 390 -16.82 10.30 -19.14
CA SER A 390 -16.83 11.76 -19.32
C SER A 390 -17.91 12.45 -18.48
N ASP A 391 -19.07 11.81 -18.33
CA ASP A 391 -20.26 12.42 -17.74
C ASP A 391 -20.30 12.29 -16.21
N GLY A 392 -19.44 11.45 -15.62
CA GLY A 392 -19.43 11.22 -14.17
C GLY A 392 -19.13 12.47 -13.35
N LYS A 393 -18.19 13.31 -13.81
CA LYS A 393 -17.78 14.56 -13.14
C LYS A 393 -17.37 14.37 -11.66
N ILE A 394 -16.77 13.23 -11.35
CA ILE A 394 -16.28 12.86 -10.01
C ILE A 394 -14.76 13.04 -9.85
N GLN A 395 -14.02 13.24 -10.94
CA GLN A 395 -12.61 13.66 -10.88
C GLN A 395 -12.51 15.13 -10.48
N GLN A 396 -11.68 15.41 -9.48
CA GLN A 396 -11.39 16.75 -9.00
C GLN A 396 -10.26 17.41 -9.78
N THR A 397 -10.11 18.73 -9.64
CA THR A 397 -9.13 19.53 -10.40
C THR A 397 -7.68 19.10 -10.17
N HIS A 398 -7.36 18.59 -8.97
CA HIS A 398 -6.03 18.05 -8.68
C HIS A 398 -5.78 16.69 -9.34
N GLY A 399 -6.83 15.93 -9.69
CA GLY A 399 -6.75 14.70 -10.48
C GLY A 399 -7.30 13.45 -9.80
N LEU A 400 -7.51 13.46 -8.48
CA LEU A 400 -8.14 12.33 -7.80
C LEU A 400 -9.65 12.29 -8.03
N PHE A 401 -10.21 11.11 -7.86
CA PHE A 401 -11.63 10.83 -7.92
C PHE A 401 -12.21 10.76 -6.51
N TRP A 402 -13.39 11.38 -6.32
CA TRP A 402 -14.29 10.95 -5.26
C TRP A 402 -14.74 9.52 -5.52
N HIS A 403 -15.06 8.79 -4.46
CA HIS A 403 -15.59 7.44 -4.59
C HIS A 403 -16.87 7.41 -5.43
N CYS A 404 -17.77 8.36 -5.20
CA CYS A 404 -18.96 8.62 -6.00
C CYS A 404 -19.45 10.05 -5.74
N ARG A 405 -20.50 10.52 -6.45
CA ARG A 405 -21.00 11.89 -6.33
C ARG A 405 -21.48 12.23 -4.91
N SER A 406 -22.06 11.27 -4.18
CA SER A 406 -22.55 11.47 -2.81
C SER A 406 -21.49 11.23 -1.72
N ALA A 407 -20.32 10.68 -2.06
CA ALA A 407 -19.25 10.35 -1.11
C ALA A 407 -17.90 10.93 -1.57
N ALA A 408 -17.63 12.17 -1.15
CA ALA A 408 -16.46 12.95 -1.51
C ALA A 408 -15.17 12.52 -0.77
N TYR A 409 -14.87 11.22 -0.75
CA TYR A 409 -13.68 10.64 -0.13
C TYR A 409 -12.72 10.12 -1.19
N TYR A 410 -11.43 10.40 -1.02
CA TYR A 410 -10.38 9.92 -1.93
C TYR A 410 -9.87 8.55 -1.49
N TRP A 411 -10.79 7.58 -1.52
CA TRP A 411 -10.47 6.20 -1.19
C TRP A 411 -9.45 5.64 -2.20
N GLY A 412 -8.36 5.06 -1.67
CA GLY A 412 -7.22 4.55 -2.45
C GLY A 412 -7.67 3.56 -3.51
N ARG A 413 -8.39 2.50 -3.11
CA ARG A 413 -8.87 1.51 -4.09
C ARG A 413 -9.95 2.06 -5.01
N GLY A 414 -10.78 3.01 -4.57
CA GLY A 414 -11.70 3.72 -5.47
C GLY A 414 -10.94 4.42 -6.61
N ASN A 415 -9.87 5.14 -6.29
CA ASN A 415 -8.99 5.73 -7.29
C ASN A 415 -8.23 4.67 -8.11
N GLY A 416 -7.91 3.52 -7.52
CA GLY A 416 -7.41 2.34 -8.24
C GLY A 416 -8.40 1.84 -9.30
N PHE A 417 -9.69 1.75 -8.99
CA PHE A 417 -10.71 1.35 -9.96
C PHE A 417 -10.87 2.39 -11.07
N ALA A 418 -10.81 3.68 -10.74
CA ALA A 418 -10.78 4.73 -11.76
C ALA A 418 -9.55 4.60 -12.68
N ALA A 419 -8.37 4.33 -12.12
CA ALA A 419 -7.14 4.12 -12.88
C ALA A 419 -7.25 2.93 -13.84
N MET A 420 -7.69 1.78 -13.33
CA MET A 420 -7.86 0.58 -14.15
C MET A 420 -8.96 0.77 -15.20
N GLY A 421 -10.09 1.37 -14.83
CA GLY A 421 -11.18 1.66 -15.75
C GLY A 421 -10.73 2.53 -16.91
N LEU A 422 -9.94 3.57 -16.64
CA LEU A 422 -9.37 4.43 -17.66
C LEU A 422 -8.36 3.69 -18.54
N ALA A 423 -7.46 2.89 -17.95
CA ALA A 423 -6.46 2.11 -18.68
C ALA A 423 -7.09 1.03 -19.58
N GLU A 424 -8.05 0.25 -19.06
CA GLU A 424 -8.82 -0.73 -19.85
C GLU A 424 -9.57 -0.03 -20.97
N SER A 425 -10.26 1.07 -20.67
CA SER A 425 -11.05 1.78 -21.69
C SER A 425 -10.18 2.32 -22.82
N LEU A 426 -9.05 2.96 -22.50
CA LEU A 426 -8.12 3.49 -23.49
C LEU A 426 -7.47 2.41 -24.36
N THR A 427 -7.39 1.17 -23.87
CA THR A 427 -6.88 0.01 -24.62
C THR A 427 -7.76 -0.31 -25.83
N TYR A 428 -9.07 -0.09 -25.72
CA TYR A 428 -10.04 -0.48 -26.76
C TYR A 428 -10.70 0.70 -27.47
N LEU A 429 -10.69 1.90 -26.90
CA LEU A 429 -11.30 3.08 -27.54
C LEU A 429 -10.62 3.39 -28.90
N PRO A 430 -11.40 3.59 -29.98
CA PRO A 430 -10.84 3.96 -31.29
C PRO A 430 -9.95 5.20 -31.20
N GLU A 431 -8.84 5.21 -31.94
CA GLU A 431 -7.89 6.34 -31.93
C GLU A 431 -8.55 7.68 -32.29
N ASP A 432 -9.53 7.65 -33.19
CA ASP A 432 -10.31 8.78 -33.68
C ASP A 432 -11.59 9.06 -32.87
N HIS A 433 -11.84 8.32 -31.79
CA HIS A 433 -13.01 8.54 -30.96
C HIS A 433 -12.97 9.96 -30.34
N PRO A 434 -14.03 10.79 -30.49
CA PRO A 434 -13.98 12.22 -30.18
C PRO A 434 -13.69 12.53 -28.70
N LYS A 435 -14.06 11.63 -27.78
CA LYS A 435 -13.80 11.77 -26.34
C LYS A 435 -12.43 11.24 -25.90
N ARG A 436 -11.70 10.51 -26.75
CA ARG A 436 -10.43 9.85 -26.38
C ARG A 436 -9.36 10.83 -25.86
N PRO A 437 -9.12 12.02 -26.48
CA PRO A 437 -8.14 12.96 -25.95
C PRO A 437 -8.46 13.45 -24.53
N ALA A 438 -9.75 13.67 -24.22
CA ALA A 438 -10.19 14.09 -22.89
C ALA A 438 -9.98 12.98 -21.85
N ILE A 439 -10.21 11.71 -22.24
CA ILE A 439 -10.01 10.53 -21.38
C ILE A 439 -8.51 10.29 -21.15
N ILE A 440 -7.64 10.48 -22.15
CA ILE A 440 -6.17 10.44 -21.96
C ILE A 440 -5.74 11.52 -20.96
N ALA A 441 -6.24 12.75 -21.11
CA ALA A 441 -5.93 13.82 -20.16
C ALA A 441 -6.46 13.53 -18.75
N MET A 442 -7.64 12.90 -18.63
CA MET A 442 -8.21 12.43 -17.36
C MET A 442 -7.32 11.39 -16.69
N PHE A 443 -6.84 10.42 -17.46
CA PHE A 443 -5.91 9.38 -17.01
C PHE A 443 -4.58 9.97 -16.54
N GLY A 444 -3.96 10.84 -17.34
CA GLY A 444 -2.70 11.50 -16.99
C GLY A 444 -2.80 12.32 -15.69
N ARG A 445 -3.89 13.07 -15.49
CA ARG A 445 -4.11 13.82 -14.23
C ARG A 445 -4.24 12.91 -13.00
N LEU A 446 -4.90 11.77 -13.15
CA LEU A 446 -5.01 10.80 -12.05
C LEU A 446 -3.64 10.21 -11.72
N MET A 447 -2.91 9.72 -12.73
CA MET A 447 -1.59 9.12 -12.54
C MET A 447 -0.60 10.11 -11.91
N GLU A 448 -0.64 11.38 -12.31
CA GLU A 448 0.19 12.43 -11.71
C GLU A 448 -0.13 12.66 -10.23
N SER A 449 -1.41 12.66 -9.87
CA SER A 449 -1.82 12.78 -8.47
C SER A 449 -1.45 11.57 -7.63
N LEU A 450 -1.61 10.37 -8.15
CA LEU A 450 -1.21 9.14 -7.45
C LEU A 450 0.30 9.09 -7.26
N ARG A 451 1.10 9.44 -8.29
CA ARG A 451 2.56 9.58 -8.20
C ARG A 451 2.98 10.56 -7.10
N ARG A 452 2.33 11.73 -7.02
CA ARG A 452 2.63 12.75 -5.99
C ARG A 452 2.32 12.27 -4.57
N LEU A 453 1.30 11.43 -4.40
CA LEU A 453 0.85 10.91 -3.11
C LEU A 453 1.44 9.54 -2.77
N GLN A 454 2.24 8.97 -3.66
CA GLN A 454 2.91 7.70 -3.44
C GLN A 454 3.84 7.81 -2.23
N HIS A 455 3.65 6.93 -1.25
CA HIS A 455 4.52 6.86 -0.09
C HIS A 455 5.92 6.41 -0.52
N PRO A 456 7.01 6.83 0.14
CA PRO A 456 8.37 6.39 -0.22
C PRO A 456 8.64 4.88 -0.13
N SER A 457 7.74 4.10 0.48
CA SER A 457 7.75 2.63 0.39
C SER A 457 7.15 2.09 -0.91
N GLY A 458 6.69 2.97 -1.80
CA GLY A 458 5.99 2.67 -3.04
C GLY A 458 4.50 2.44 -2.97
N GLN A 459 3.94 2.33 -1.77
CA GLN A 459 2.52 2.08 -1.57
C GLN A 459 1.69 3.37 -1.63
N LEU A 460 0.41 3.24 -1.92
CA LEU A 460 -0.60 4.27 -1.71
C LEU A 460 -1.24 4.12 -0.33
N ASN A 461 -1.73 5.24 0.21
CA ASN A 461 -2.53 5.26 1.43
C ASN A 461 -3.97 4.78 1.16
N GLN A 462 -4.60 4.12 2.14
CA GLN A 462 -6.02 3.73 2.10
C GLN A 462 -6.94 4.94 1.84
N VAL A 463 -6.64 6.08 2.46
CA VAL A 463 -7.28 7.37 2.16
C VAL A 463 -6.18 8.32 1.69
N LEU A 464 -6.21 8.67 0.40
CA LEU A 464 -5.07 9.24 -0.31
C LEU A 464 -4.64 10.61 0.23
N ASP A 465 -5.57 11.41 0.70
CA ASP A 465 -5.35 12.74 1.27
C ASP A 465 -5.20 12.75 2.80
N ILE A 466 -5.13 11.57 3.44
CA ILE A 466 -4.84 11.43 4.86
C ILE A 466 -3.49 10.71 5.02
N PRO A 467 -2.38 11.46 5.15
CA PRO A 467 -1.09 10.90 5.49
C PRO A 467 -1.17 10.08 6.78
N GLY A 468 -0.53 8.91 6.78
CA GLY A 468 -0.54 7.98 7.90
C GLY A 468 -1.71 7.02 7.92
N SER A 469 -2.74 7.18 7.07
CA SER A 469 -3.68 6.08 6.85
C SER A 469 -2.93 4.87 6.28
N TYR A 470 -3.42 3.66 6.53
CA TYR A 470 -2.57 2.49 6.31
C TYR A 470 -2.25 2.33 4.82
N LEU A 471 -1.05 1.82 4.54
CA LEU A 471 -0.59 1.60 3.18
C LEU A 471 -1.37 0.43 2.57
N GLU A 472 -2.09 0.67 1.47
CA GLU A 472 -3.06 -0.27 0.93
C GLU A 472 -2.53 -0.96 -0.33
N PHE A 473 -2.47 -2.29 -0.24
CA PHE A 473 -1.83 -3.13 -1.24
C PHE A 473 -2.59 -3.19 -2.56
N THR A 474 -3.93 -3.33 -2.53
CA THR A 474 -4.71 -3.47 -3.77
C THR A 474 -4.63 -2.18 -4.60
N ALA A 475 -4.84 -1.01 -4.01
CA ALA A 475 -4.75 0.28 -4.67
C ALA A 475 -3.39 0.50 -5.32
N THR A 476 -2.32 0.09 -4.65
CA THR A 476 -0.97 0.17 -5.21
C THR A 476 -0.80 -0.75 -6.42
N CYS A 477 -1.30 -1.99 -6.37
CA CYS A 477 -1.30 -2.88 -7.53
C CYS A 477 -2.07 -2.29 -8.72
N MET A 478 -3.22 -1.68 -8.45
CA MET A 478 -4.07 -1.08 -9.49
C MET A 478 -3.43 0.17 -10.11
N MET A 479 -2.77 1.01 -9.30
CA MET A 479 -1.96 2.13 -9.79
C MET A 479 -0.81 1.62 -10.67
N GLY A 480 -0.03 0.65 -10.17
CA GLY A 480 1.11 0.09 -10.87
C GLY A 480 0.72 -0.56 -12.19
N TYR A 481 -0.34 -1.38 -12.20
CA TYR A 481 -0.89 -1.98 -13.42
C TYR A 481 -1.26 -0.90 -14.46
N SER A 482 -1.97 0.14 -14.01
CA SER A 482 -2.43 1.20 -14.88
C SER A 482 -1.26 2.01 -15.44
N MET A 483 -0.25 2.33 -14.62
CA MET A 483 0.97 3.00 -15.07
C MET A 483 1.75 2.13 -16.08
N ALA A 484 1.97 0.84 -15.79
CA ALA A 484 2.66 -0.08 -16.69
C ALA A 484 1.97 -0.17 -18.05
N ARG A 485 0.65 -0.35 -18.05
CA ARG A 485 -0.15 -0.36 -19.27
C ARG A 485 -0.12 0.99 -19.98
N GLY A 486 -0.22 2.08 -19.23
CA GLY A 486 -0.19 3.44 -19.76
C GLY A 486 1.11 3.76 -20.49
N ILE A 487 2.26 3.37 -19.94
CA ILE A 487 3.57 3.51 -20.60
C ILE A 487 3.62 2.60 -21.83
N ARG A 488 3.32 1.30 -21.67
CA ARG A 488 3.38 0.30 -22.75
C ARG A 488 2.54 0.65 -23.97
N MET A 489 1.36 1.23 -23.74
CA MET A 489 0.41 1.64 -24.77
C MET A 489 0.59 3.10 -25.24
N GLY A 490 1.54 3.86 -24.68
CA GLY A 490 1.81 5.25 -25.07
C GLY A 490 0.79 6.28 -24.58
N PHE A 491 0.01 5.96 -23.55
CA PHE A 491 -0.92 6.90 -22.89
C PHE A 491 -0.21 7.77 -21.84
N LEU A 492 0.93 7.30 -21.32
CA LEU A 492 1.81 8.00 -20.39
C LEU A 492 3.23 8.08 -20.99
N SER A 493 3.99 9.08 -20.58
CA SER A 493 5.41 9.17 -20.88
C SER A 493 6.25 8.25 -19.98
N ASP A 494 7.47 7.97 -20.42
CA ASP A 494 8.45 7.18 -19.66
C ASP A 494 8.87 7.83 -18.33
N ASP A 495 8.56 9.12 -18.12
CA ASP A 495 8.78 9.83 -16.84
C ASP A 495 7.99 9.23 -15.65
N PHE A 496 7.02 8.34 -15.92
CA PHE A 496 6.32 7.57 -14.90
C PHE A 496 7.07 6.32 -14.44
N GLN A 497 8.16 5.93 -15.10
CA GLN A 497 8.89 4.69 -14.81
C GLN A 497 9.41 4.63 -13.37
N GLU A 498 9.93 5.74 -12.82
CA GLU A 498 10.42 5.77 -11.44
C GLU A 498 9.30 5.48 -10.42
N SER A 499 8.12 6.05 -10.63
CA SER A 499 6.94 5.82 -9.78
C SER A 499 6.42 4.39 -9.91
N LEU A 500 6.46 3.84 -11.13
CA LEU A 500 6.10 2.46 -11.43
C LEU A 500 7.05 1.46 -10.75
N ASP A 501 8.36 1.67 -10.85
CA ASP A 501 9.37 0.84 -10.23
C ASP A 501 9.25 0.88 -8.70
N LEU A 502 8.96 2.07 -8.15
CA LEU A 502 8.71 2.21 -6.72
C LEU A 502 7.42 1.47 -6.30
N ALA A 503 6.35 1.51 -7.10
CA ALA A 503 5.12 0.76 -6.84
C ALA A 503 5.39 -0.75 -6.85
N TRP A 504 6.19 -1.22 -7.82
CA TRP A 504 6.62 -2.61 -7.90
C TRP A 504 7.45 -3.03 -6.69
N GLN A 505 8.38 -2.19 -6.23
CA GLN A 505 9.13 -2.44 -5.00
C GLN A 505 8.19 -2.68 -3.81
N GLY A 506 7.26 -1.76 -3.57
CA GLY A 506 6.35 -1.88 -2.43
C GLY A 506 5.41 -3.09 -2.49
N VAL A 507 4.96 -3.47 -3.70
CA VAL A 507 4.08 -4.63 -3.92
C VAL A 507 4.86 -5.93 -3.77
N SER A 508 6.03 -6.05 -4.40
CA SER A 508 6.85 -7.27 -4.34
C SER A 508 7.33 -7.60 -2.93
N GLU A 509 7.56 -6.59 -2.08
CA GLU A 509 7.85 -6.75 -0.65
C GLU A 509 6.68 -7.33 0.18
N ARG A 510 5.44 -7.15 -0.29
CA ARG A 510 4.19 -7.54 0.40
C ARG A 510 3.55 -8.81 -0.13
N VAL A 511 4.15 -9.46 -1.12
CA VAL A 511 3.78 -10.82 -1.55
C VAL A 511 4.76 -11.79 -0.93
N ASP A 512 4.30 -12.81 -0.20
CA ASP A 512 5.19 -13.86 0.32
C ASP A 512 5.50 -14.94 -0.74
N ASP A 513 6.20 -16.01 -0.35
CA ASP A 513 6.66 -17.05 -1.28
C ASP A 513 5.55 -17.99 -1.77
N VAL A 514 4.37 -17.94 -1.13
CA VAL A 514 3.20 -18.75 -1.50
C VAL A 514 2.05 -17.88 -2.01
N GLY A 515 2.30 -16.60 -2.28
CA GLY A 515 1.32 -15.67 -2.85
C GLY A 515 0.39 -15.00 -1.85
N ASN A 516 0.59 -15.15 -0.52
CA ASN A 516 -0.17 -14.33 0.43
C ASN A 516 0.23 -12.86 0.30
N VAL A 517 -0.72 -11.98 0.58
CA VAL A 517 -0.53 -10.53 0.51
C VAL A 517 -0.60 -9.89 1.88
N VAL A 518 -0.06 -8.68 2.01
CA VAL A 518 -0.10 -7.90 3.24
C VAL A 518 -0.73 -6.54 2.99
N ASP A 519 -1.67 -6.16 3.86
CA ASP A 519 -2.41 -4.90 3.86
C ASP A 519 -3.37 -4.70 2.67
N GLY A 520 -3.99 -5.79 2.19
CA GLY A 520 -5.07 -5.72 1.20
C GLY A 520 -6.40 -5.34 1.86
N CYS A 521 -7.00 -4.20 1.52
CA CYS A 521 -8.23 -3.76 2.16
C CYS A 521 -9.41 -4.70 1.80
N ALA A 522 -10.13 -5.18 2.81
CA ALA A 522 -11.28 -6.07 2.64
C ALA A 522 -12.41 -5.44 1.79
N SER A 523 -13.38 -6.25 1.37
CA SER A 523 -14.53 -5.77 0.58
C SER A 523 -15.15 -4.53 1.20
N THR A 524 -15.27 -3.45 0.42
CA THR A 524 -15.65 -2.13 0.90
C THR A 524 -16.50 -1.47 -0.17
N GLY A 525 -17.69 -1.01 0.20
CA GLY A 525 -18.53 -0.15 -0.63
C GLY A 525 -18.44 1.30 -0.17
N VAL A 526 -19.39 2.13 -0.59
CA VAL A 526 -19.51 3.51 -0.12
C VAL A 526 -19.71 3.54 1.41
N GLN A 527 -18.92 4.37 2.10
CA GLN A 527 -18.97 4.56 3.54
C GLN A 527 -19.52 5.95 3.85
N ASN A 528 -20.06 6.14 5.05
CA ASN A 528 -20.71 7.38 5.46
C ASN A 528 -19.71 8.48 5.84
N ASN A 529 -18.54 8.08 6.35
CA ASN A 529 -17.52 8.97 6.86
C ASN A 529 -16.11 8.41 6.63
N VAL A 530 -15.12 9.27 6.77
CA VAL A 530 -13.71 8.91 6.56
C VAL A 530 -13.20 7.85 7.54
N ARG A 531 -13.72 7.83 8.78
CA ARG A 531 -13.34 6.85 9.79
C ARG A 531 -13.69 5.43 9.36
N GLU A 532 -14.85 5.23 8.76
CA GLU A 532 -15.25 3.94 8.21
C GLU A 532 -14.30 3.44 7.10
N TYR A 533 -13.64 4.33 6.35
CA TYR A 533 -12.57 3.94 5.42
C TYR A 533 -11.27 3.55 6.13
N LEU A 534 -10.88 4.30 7.16
CA LEU A 534 -9.67 4.05 7.95
C LEU A 534 -9.77 2.75 8.75
N ASP A 535 -10.98 2.41 9.19
CA ASP A 535 -11.29 1.22 9.98
C ASP A 535 -11.68 0.02 9.08
N ARG A 536 -11.40 0.07 7.77
CA ARG A 536 -11.59 -1.12 6.93
C ARG A 536 -10.54 -2.17 7.30
N PRO A 537 -10.93 -3.45 7.46
CA PRO A 537 -9.98 -4.52 7.71
C PRO A 537 -8.91 -4.58 6.62
N ALA A 538 -7.64 -4.57 7.03
CA ALA A 538 -6.51 -4.85 6.16
C ALA A 538 -6.17 -6.33 6.29
N ILE A 539 -6.34 -7.06 5.18
CA ILE A 539 -6.09 -8.50 5.12
C ILE A 539 -4.58 -8.76 5.09
N PHE A 540 -4.18 -9.72 5.91
CA PHE A 540 -2.88 -10.37 5.87
C PHE A 540 -3.12 -11.84 5.55
N GLY A 541 -2.67 -12.30 4.39
CA GLY A 541 -2.90 -13.67 3.94
C GLY A 541 -3.53 -13.71 2.55
N PHE A 542 -4.34 -14.74 2.34
CA PHE A 542 -5.12 -14.94 1.13
C PHE A 542 -6.27 -13.93 0.99
N ASP A 543 -6.33 -13.23 -0.14
CA ASP A 543 -7.48 -12.42 -0.58
C ASP A 543 -7.53 -12.39 -2.10
N ASP A 544 -8.56 -13.02 -2.69
CA ASP A 544 -8.72 -13.18 -4.15
C ASP A 544 -8.61 -11.83 -4.90
N ARG A 545 -9.17 -10.77 -4.32
CA ARG A 545 -9.14 -9.42 -4.91
C ARG A 545 -7.70 -8.91 -5.04
N SER A 546 -7.00 -8.86 -3.91
CA SER A 546 -5.64 -8.33 -3.83
C SER A 546 -4.68 -9.18 -4.64
N GLY A 547 -4.76 -10.51 -4.50
CA GLY A 547 -3.94 -11.46 -5.23
C GLY A 547 -4.14 -11.38 -6.74
N GLY A 548 -5.40 -11.28 -7.19
CA GLY A 548 -5.73 -11.12 -8.62
C GLY A 548 -5.18 -9.81 -9.20
N MET A 549 -5.32 -8.69 -8.49
CA MET A 549 -4.77 -7.40 -8.94
C MET A 549 -3.24 -7.40 -8.95
N ALA A 550 -2.59 -8.05 -7.98
CA ALA A 550 -1.14 -8.24 -7.98
C ALA A 550 -0.68 -9.11 -9.15
N LEU A 551 -1.43 -10.16 -9.50
CA LEU A 551 -1.11 -11.04 -10.64
C LEU A 551 -1.19 -10.28 -11.95
N TRP A 552 -2.25 -9.49 -12.16
CA TRP A 552 -2.35 -8.61 -13.33
C TRP A 552 -1.21 -7.60 -13.39
N PHE A 553 -0.86 -6.98 -12.27
CA PHE A 553 0.25 -6.03 -12.22
C PHE A 553 1.59 -6.70 -12.57
N ALA A 554 1.89 -7.87 -12.00
CA ALA A 554 3.12 -8.60 -12.28
C ALA A 554 3.24 -9.00 -13.75
N VAL A 555 2.14 -9.49 -14.36
CA VAL A 555 2.10 -9.81 -15.79
C VAL A 555 2.27 -8.58 -16.66
N GLU A 556 1.62 -7.46 -16.33
CA GLU A 556 1.73 -6.22 -17.13
C GLU A 556 3.14 -5.60 -17.03
N MET A 557 3.79 -5.67 -15.86
CA MET A 557 5.18 -5.26 -15.69
C MET A 557 6.13 -6.06 -16.60
N GLU A 558 5.88 -7.35 -16.75
CA GLU A 558 6.69 -8.21 -17.61
C GLU A 558 6.39 -7.96 -19.10
N ARG A 559 5.13 -7.69 -19.47
CA ARG A 559 4.77 -7.26 -20.83
C ARG A 559 5.45 -5.94 -21.20
N LEU A 560 5.45 -4.96 -20.29
CA LEU A 560 6.16 -3.69 -20.48
C LEU A 560 7.66 -3.93 -20.67
N ALA A 561 8.28 -4.73 -19.81
CA ALA A 561 9.72 -5.03 -19.91
C ALA A 561 10.10 -5.73 -21.23
N ARG A 562 9.18 -6.53 -21.81
CA ARG A 562 9.37 -7.22 -23.09
C ARG A 562 8.93 -6.40 -24.31
N GLY A 563 8.22 -5.29 -24.12
CA GLY A 563 7.66 -4.46 -25.19
C GLY A 563 6.57 -5.15 -26.02
N ILE A 564 5.70 -5.96 -25.38
CA ILE A 564 4.65 -6.76 -26.04
C ILE A 564 3.22 -6.38 -25.67
#